data_AF-A0A7X7BVG5-F1
#
_entry.id   AF-A0A7X7BVG5-F1
#
_cell.length_a   1.000
_cell.length_b   1.000
_cell.length_c   1.000
_cell.angle_alpha   90.00
_cell.angle_beta   90.00
_cell.angle_gamma   90.00
#
_symmetry.space_group_name_H-M   'P 1'
#
loop_
_entity.id
_entity.type
_entity.pdbx_description
1 polymer ?
#
loop_
_entity_poly.entity_id
_entity_poly.type
_entity_poly.pdbx_seq_one_letter_code
_entity_poly.pdbx_strand_id
1 'polypeptide(L)'
;MPGSQVGLFSKEYTTRRYALLWVSIWLALIFVTWFSRPLIPYQETMLAAVSWESYASEFYLYPILNGEYVANVFPLVPWIEVGIWQLTGASEFSLRAVMSIFSIGVLFLTG
;
A
#
# COMPACT_ATOMS: atom_id res chain seq x y z
N MET A 1 35.51 -17.44 44.56
CA MET A 1 35.24 -17.90 43.18
C MET A 1 34.83 -19.36 43.24
N PRO A 2 34.01 -19.91 42.34
CA PRO A 2 33.08 -19.36 41.34
C PRO A 2 31.64 -19.91 41.61
N GLY A 3 30.55 -19.60 40.90
CA GLY A 3 30.32 -18.78 39.73
C GLY A 3 28.85 -18.34 39.78
N SER A 4 28.62 -17.07 39.51
CA SER A 4 27.29 -16.49 39.32
C SER A 4 26.54 -17.31 38.27
N GLN A 5 25.39 -17.86 38.68
CA GLN A 5 24.34 -18.26 37.76
C GLN A 5 23.85 -16.98 37.08
N VAL A 6 24.53 -16.59 36.00
CA VAL A 6 24.11 -15.52 35.10
C VAL A 6 22.73 -15.95 34.62
N GLY A 7 21.69 -15.28 35.12
CA GLY A 7 20.31 -15.45 34.70
C GLY A 7 20.20 -15.08 33.22
N LEU A 8 20.54 -16.02 32.35
CA LEU A 8 20.50 -15.94 30.89
C LEU A 8 19.06 -16.00 30.34
N PHE A 9 18.08 -15.58 31.14
CA PHE A 9 16.65 -15.62 30.81
C PHE A 9 15.93 -14.33 31.24
N SER A 10 16.61 -13.18 31.24
CA SER A 10 15.96 -11.91 31.55
C SER A 10 15.19 -11.36 30.33
N LYS A 11 13.90 -11.71 30.29
CA LYS A 11 12.77 -11.01 29.63
C LYS A 11 12.64 -11.05 28.10
N GLU A 12 12.02 -12.12 27.60
CA GLU A 12 11.35 -12.16 26.29
C GLU A 12 10.08 -11.28 26.20
N TYR A 13 9.61 -10.72 27.32
CA TYR A 13 8.35 -9.95 27.39
C TYR A 13 8.40 -8.54 26.80
N THR A 14 9.58 -8.12 26.37
CA THR A 14 9.88 -6.75 25.93
C THR A 14 9.58 -6.56 24.43
N THR A 15 9.69 -7.64 23.65
CA THR A 15 9.64 -7.62 22.18
C THR A 15 8.26 -7.24 21.63
N ARG A 16 7.16 -7.74 22.23
CA ARG A 16 5.80 -7.46 21.73
C ARG A 16 5.39 -6.00 21.88
N ARG A 17 5.72 -5.34 22.99
CA ARG A 17 5.39 -3.92 23.21
C ARG A 17 6.15 -3.02 22.26
N TYR A 18 7.43 -3.28 22.04
CA TYR A 18 8.22 -2.53 21.07
C TYR A 18 7.78 -2.81 19.63
N ALA A 19 7.42 -4.05 19.28
CA ALA A 19 6.86 -4.37 17.97
C ALA A 19 5.57 -3.58 17.72
N LEU A 20 4.65 -3.52 18.69
CA LEU A 20 3.43 -2.72 18.57
C LEU A 20 3.72 -1.22 18.41
N LEU A 21 4.69 -0.68 19.16
CA LEU A 21 5.12 0.71 19.00
C LEU A 21 5.69 0.97 17.61
N TRP A 22 6.56 0.09 17.09
CA TRP A 22 7.13 0.21 15.75
C TRP A 22 6.05 0.16 14.66
N VAL A 23 5.10 -0.78 14.76
CA VAL A 23 3.96 -0.86 13.84
C VAL A 23 3.09 0.39 13.93
N SER A 24 2.87 0.93 15.13
CA SER A 24 2.07 2.16 15.33
C SER A 24 2.74 3.38 14.69
N ILE A 25 4.05 3.54 14.89
CA ILE A 25 4.84 4.61 14.26
C ILE A 25 4.80 4.47 12.74
N TRP A 26 4.96 3.25 12.23
CA TRP A 26 4.91 2.97 10.80
C TRP A 26 3.55 3.31 10.18
N LEU A 27 2.45 2.91 10.82
CA LEU A 27 1.09 3.29 10.40
C LEU A 27 0.86 4.80 10.44
N ALA A 28 1.34 5.47 11.48
CA ALA A 28 1.24 6.93 11.58
C ALA A 28 2.01 7.63 10.44
N LEU A 29 3.21 7.15 10.09
CA LEU A 29 3.98 7.68 8.97
C LEU A 29 3.24 7.49 7.64
N ILE A 30 2.69 6.29 7.37
CA ILE A 30 1.89 6.05 6.16
C ILE A 30 0.73 7.03 6.09
N PHE A 31 -0.04 7.14 7.18
CA PHE A 31 -1.18 8.03 7.24
C PHE A 31 -0.77 9.48 6.95
N VAL A 32 0.28 10.00 7.60
CA VAL A 32 0.78 11.35 7.34
C VAL A 32 1.17 11.53 5.86
N THR A 33 1.87 10.56 5.26
CA THR A 33 2.26 10.67 3.85
C THR A 33 1.08 10.73 2.89
N TRP A 34 -0.08 10.16 3.26
CA TRP A 34 -1.28 10.23 2.44
C TRP A 34 -1.94 11.61 2.42
N PHE A 35 -1.74 12.44 3.45
CA PHE A 35 -2.34 13.79 3.52
C PHE A 35 -1.34 14.90 3.24
N SER A 36 -0.04 14.64 3.40
CA SER A 36 0.99 15.68 3.26
C SER A 36 1.46 15.93 1.82
N ARG A 37 1.04 15.12 0.83
CA ARG A 37 1.45 15.31 -0.57
C ARG A 37 0.34 15.09 -1.60
N PRO A 38 0.33 15.87 -2.71
CA PRO A 38 -0.46 15.53 -3.89
C PRO A 38 0.06 14.25 -4.54
N LEU A 39 -0.66 13.71 -5.54
CA LEU A 39 -0.20 12.55 -6.28
C LEU A 39 1.16 12.84 -6.93
N ILE A 40 2.07 11.88 -6.80
CA ILE A 40 3.40 11.99 -7.42
C ILE A 40 3.21 11.98 -8.95
N PRO A 41 3.79 12.94 -9.68
CA PRO A 41 3.72 12.98 -11.13
C PRO A 41 4.29 11.72 -11.77
N TYR A 42 3.83 11.41 -12.98
CA TYR A 42 4.23 10.27 -13.81
C TYR A 42 3.82 8.87 -13.31
N GLN A 43 3.95 8.56 -12.01
CA GLN A 43 3.61 7.24 -11.48
C GLN A 43 2.17 7.20 -10.95
N GLU A 44 1.91 7.90 -9.83
CA GLU A 44 0.62 7.85 -9.13
C GLU A 44 -0.49 8.50 -9.98
N THR A 45 -0.18 9.65 -10.60
CA THR A 45 -1.16 10.39 -11.42
C THR A 45 -1.56 9.60 -12.67
N MET A 46 -0.61 8.91 -13.29
CA MET A 46 -0.86 8.12 -14.49
C MET A 46 -1.75 6.90 -14.17
N LEU A 47 -1.46 6.19 -13.08
CA LEU A 47 -2.29 5.07 -12.63
C LEU A 47 -3.70 5.53 -12.26
N ALA A 48 -3.82 6.68 -11.60
CA ALA A 48 -5.12 7.27 -11.31
C ALA A 48 -5.90 7.61 -12.58
N ALA A 49 -5.23 8.19 -13.58
CA ALA A 49 -5.86 8.54 -14.86
C ALA A 49 -6.28 7.31 -15.68
N VAL A 50 -5.44 6.26 -15.73
CA VAL A 50 -5.79 4.97 -16.38
C VAL A 50 -6.98 4.31 -15.68
N SER A 51 -6.97 4.30 -14.34
CA SER A 51 -8.07 3.73 -13.56
C SER A 51 -9.37 4.52 -13.76
N TRP A 52 -9.26 5.85 -13.89
CA TRP A 52 -10.39 6.73 -14.19
C TRP A 52 -10.99 6.46 -15.56
N GLU A 53 -10.15 6.33 -16.59
CA GLU A 53 -10.60 5.98 -17.93
C GLU A 53 -11.33 4.63 -17.94
N SER A 54 -10.76 3.60 -17.31
CA SER A 54 -11.44 2.31 -17.18
C SER A 54 -12.77 2.40 -16.42
N TYR A 55 -12.82 3.16 -15.33
CA TYR A 55 -14.04 3.37 -14.55
C TYR A 55 -15.11 4.14 -15.34
N ALA A 56 -14.75 5.19 -16.06
CA ALA A 56 -15.67 6.06 -16.79
C ALA A 56 -16.15 5.46 -18.11
N SER A 57 -15.28 4.72 -18.82
CA SER A 57 -15.60 4.07 -20.10
C SER A 57 -16.22 2.67 -19.93
N GLU A 58 -16.26 2.16 -18.70
CA GLU A 58 -16.60 0.76 -18.37
C GLU A 58 -15.76 -0.27 -19.15
N PHE A 59 -14.58 0.13 -19.63
CA PHE A 59 -13.67 -0.72 -20.38
C PHE A 59 -12.52 -1.20 -19.51
N TYR A 60 -12.49 -2.50 -19.26
CA TYR A 60 -11.56 -3.11 -18.31
C TYR A 60 -10.54 -4.05 -18.95
N LEU A 61 -10.58 -4.32 -20.26
CA LEU A 61 -9.74 -5.39 -20.82
C LEU A 61 -8.24 -5.08 -20.76
N TYR A 62 -7.87 -3.83 -21.05
CA TYR A 62 -6.49 -3.37 -21.04
C TYR A 62 -6.42 -1.89 -20.65
N PRO A 63 -5.29 -1.42 -20.11
CA PRO A 63 -5.14 -0.04 -19.69
C PRO A 63 -5.14 0.91 -20.88
N ILE A 64 -6.04 1.89 -20.81
CA ILE A 64 -6.17 2.98 -21.78
C ILE A 64 -5.98 4.31 -21.08
N LEU A 65 -5.42 5.27 -21.80
CA LEU A 65 -5.28 6.65 -21.34
C LEU A 65 -5.51 7.58 -22.53
N ASN A 66 -6.46 8.51 -22.41
CA ASN A 66 -6.85 9.41 -23.50
C ASN A 66 -7.23 8.67 -24.80
N GLY A 67 -7.81 7.47 -24.69
CA GLY A 67 -8.18 6.63 -25.82
C GLY A 67 -7.04 5.82 -26.46
N GLU A 68 -5.80 5.96 -25.98
CA GLU A 68 -4.66 5.17 -26.47
C GLU A 68 -4.31 4.02 -25.52
N TYR A 69 -3.82 2.91 -26.09
CA TYR A 69 -3.35 1.77 -25.31
C TYR A 69 -2.01 2.07 -24.62
N VAL A 70 -1.94 1.77 -23.32
CA VAL A 70 -0.81 2.07 -22.46
C VAL A 70 -0.04 0.78 -22.10
N ALA A 71 0.95 0.43 -22.93
CA ALA A 71 1.69 -0.84 -22.77
C ALA A 71 2.61 -0.91 -21.54
N ASN A 72 2.98 0.23 -20.95
CA ASN A 72 3.88 0.32 -19.79
C ASN A 72 3.15 0.16 -18.44
N VAL A 73 1.83 -0.03 -18.45
CA VAL A 73 1.02 -0.28 -17.25
C VAL A 73 0.47 -1.69 -17.31
N PHE A 74 0.56 -2.43 -16.21
CA PHE A 74 -0.08 -3.74 -16.09
C PHE A 74 -1.52 -3.57 -15.59
N PRO A 75 -2.48 -4.37 -16.09
CA PRO A 75 -3.91 -4.15 -15.84
C PRO A 75 -4.36 -4.47 -14.41
N LEU A 76 -3.57 -5.22 -13.64
CA LEU A 76 -3.98 -5.70 -12.31
C LEU A 76 -4.30 -4.57 -11.32
N VAL A 77 -3.47 -3.52 -11.27
CA VAL A 77 -3.70 -2.39 -10.35
C VAL A 77 -4.97 -1.60 -10.73
N PRO A 78 -5.15 -1.18 -12.00
CA PRO A 78 -6.41 -0.58 -12.45
C PRO A 78 -7.65 -1.43 -12.16
N TRP A 79 -7.58 -2.76 -12.31
CA TRP A 79 -8.72 -3.65 -12.01
C TRP A 79 -9.14 -3.60 -10.54
N ILE A 80 -8.15 -3.64 -9.63
CA ILE A 80 -8.41 -3.56 -8.20
C ILE A 80 -8.98 -2.18 -7.86
N GLU A 81 -8.38 -1.10 -8.39
CA GLU A 81 -8.85 0.27 -8.16
C GLU A 81 -10.28 0.48 -8.64
N VAL A 82 -10.60 0.08 -9.87
CA VAL A 82 -11.95 0.15 -10.42
C VAL A 82 -12.93 -0.61 -9.52
N GLY A 83 -12.59 -1.82 -9.07
CA GLY A 83 -13.44 -2.61 -8.19
C GLY A 83 -13.71 -1.90 -6.85
N ILE A 84 -12.70 -1.22 -6.30
CA ILE A 84 -12.86 -0.39 -5.09
C ILE A 84 -13.72 0.85 -5.38
N TRP A 85 -13.51 1.51 -6.52
CA TRP A 85 -14.25 2.70 -6.93
C TRP A 85 -15.70 2.42 -7.28
N GLN A 86 -16.03 1.21 -7.74
CA GLN A 86 -17.42 0.78 -7.90
C GLN A 86 -18.17 0.72 -6.56
N LEU A 87 -17.49 0.45 -5.45
CA LEU A 87 -18.08 0.37 -4.12
C LEU A 87 -18.06 1.69 -3.35
N THR A 88 -17.00 2.48 -3.52
CA THR A 88 -16.72 3.67 -2.68
C THR A 88 -16.79 4.99 -3.44
N GLY A 89 -16.84 4.96 -4.77
CA GLY A 89 -16.63 6.11 -5.64
C GLY A 89 -15.14 6.36 -5.93
N ALA A 90 -14.87 7.22 -6.91
CA ALA A 90 -13.50 7.57 -7.28
C ALA A 90 -12.77 8.31 -6.15
N SER A 91 -11.63 7.78 -5.74
CA SER A 91 -10.85 8.29 -4.60
C SER A 91 -9.36 8.17 -4.84
N GLU A 92 -8.60 9.22 -4.49
CA GLU A 92 -7.14 9.20 -4.52
C GLU A 92 -6.54 8.33 -3.40
N PHE A 93 -7.30 8.15 -2.31
CA PHE A 93 -6.84 7.41 -1.14
C PHE A 93 -6.81 5.90 -1.38
N SER A 94 -7.68 5.36 -2.22
CA SER A 94 -7.70 3.93 -2.54
C SER A 94 -6.41 3.49 -3.23
N LEU A 95 -5.90 4.28 -4.19
CA LEU A 95 -4.63 4.03 -4.88
C LEU A 95 -3.47 3.86 -3.89
N ARG A 96 -3.41 4.72 -2.88
CA ARG A 96 -2.38 4.68 -1.84
C ARG A 96 -2.58 3.49 -0.89
N ALA A 97 -3.83 3.17 -0.59
CA ALA A 97 -4.18 2.02 0.23
C ALA A 97 -3.78 0.70 -0.43
N VAL A 98 -4.07 0.51 -1.73
CA VAL A 98 -3.73 -0.71 -2.47
C VAL A 98 -2.22 -0.96 -2.46
N MET A 99 -1.41 0.08 -2.75
CA MET A 99 0.05 -0.03 -2.72
C MET A 99 0.59 -0.38 -1.33
N SER A 100 0.02 0.24 -0.28
CA SER A 100 0.43 -0.01 1.11
C SER A 100 0.06 -1.43 1.56
N ILE A 101 -1.13 -1.93 1.20
CA ILE A 101 -1.59 -3.28 1.51
C ILE A 101 -0.71 -4.32 0.79
N PHE A 102 -0.38 -4.09 -0.48
CA PHE A 102 0.54 -4.96 -1.21
C PHE A 102 1.92 -5.05 -0.54
N SER A 103 2.47 -3.92 -0.07
CA SER A 103 3.73 -3.91 0.66
C SER A 103 3.68 -4.77 1.94
N ILE A 104 2.59 -4.68 2.71
CA ILE A 104 2.38 -5.51 3.90
C ILE A 104 2.25 -6.99 3.51
N GLY A 105 1.50 -7.28 2.45
CA GLY A 105 1.31 -8.64 1.94
C GLY A 105 2.62 -9.31 1.55
N VAL A 106 3.53 -8.58 0.89
CA VAL A 106 4.87 -9.08 0.55
C VAL A 106 5.69 -9.38 1.81
N LEU A 107 5.63 -8.50 2.82
CA LEU A 107 6.32 -8.70 4.09
C LEU A 107 5.80 -9.95 4.82
N PHE A 108 4.48 -10.18 4.79
CA PHE A 108 3.86 -11.37 5.36
C PHE A 108 4.25 -12.66 4.62
N LEU A 109 4.38 -12.60 3.29
CA LEU A 109 4.78 -13.74 2.47
C LEU A 109 6.26 -14.10 2.60
N THR A 110 7.11 -13.12 2.94
CA THR A 110 8.57 -13.29 3.02
C THR A 110 9.07 -13.56 4.44
N GLY A 111 8.28 -13.15 5.45
CA GLY A 111 8.60 -13.28 6.88
C GLY A 111 8.42 -14.67 7.46
#